data_AF-A0ABD5Y561-F1
#
_entry.id   AF-A0ABD5Y561-F1
#
_cell.length_a   1.000
_cell.length_b   1.000
_cell.length_c   1.000
_cell.angle_alpha   90.00
_cell.angle_beta   90.00
_cell.angle_gamma   90.00
#
_symmetry.space_group_name_H-M   'P 1'
#
loop_
_entity.id
_entity.type
_entity.pdbx_description
1 polymer ?
#
loop_
_entity_poly.entity_id
_entity_poly.type
_entity_poly.pdbx_seq_one_letter_code
_entity_poly.pdbx_strand_id
1 'polypeptide(L)'
;MEQRALLTKREREVLHGTNIEEISNVEAYRQKIRTRVRKRIKNLETDITILDEKERELAEDARRAACGPEPMLEQLREEIRQLRSELIDETGKV
;
A
#
# COMPACT_ATOMS: atom_id res chain seq x y z
N MET A 1 -15.48 3.44 18.26
CA MET A 1 -14.95 4.30 17.18
C MET A 1 -14.80 3.45 15.93
N GLU A 2 -15.34 3.87 14.78
CA GLU A 2 -15.02 3.20 13.52
C GLU A 2 -13.51 3.27 13.28
N GLN A 3 -12.89 2.14 12.92
CA GLN A 3 -11.47 2.09 12.59
C GLN A 3 -11.19 3.02 11.40
N ARG A 4 -10.54 4.17 11.66
CA ARG A 4 -10.19 5.19 10.65
C ARG A 4 -8.85 4.84 10.01
N ALA A 5 -8.88 3.98 9.00
CA ALA A 5 -7.77 3.82 8.06
C ALA A 5 -7.98 4.75 6.84
N LEU A 6 -7.40 4.40 5.68
CA LEU A 6 -7.55 5.17 4.44
C LEU A 6 -9.01 5.32 3.96
N LEU A 7 -9.85 4.31 4.21
CA LEU A 7 -11.26 4.27 3.83
C LEU A 7 -12.15 4.12 5.06
N THR A 8 -13.28 4.82 5.08
CA THR A 8 -14.33 4.56 6.07
C THR A 8 -15.08 3.26 5.73
N LYS A 9 -15.85 2.74 6.69
CA LYS A 9 -16.74 1.58 6.43
C LYS A 9 -17.66 1.84 5.23
N ARG A 10 -18.31 3.01 5.21
CA ARG A 10 -19.22 3.40 4.11
C ARG A 10 -18.51 3.50 2.77
N GLU A 11 -17.30 4.07 2.74
CA GLU A 11 -16.53 4.18 1.50
C GLU A 11 -16.11 2.80 0.97
N ARG A 12 -15.74 1.85 1.86
CA ARG A 12 -15.49 0.45 1.49
C ARG A 12 -16.73 -0.20 0.90
N GLU A 13 -17.88 -0.04 1.54
CA GLU A 13 -19.14 -0.59 1.06
C GLU A 13 -19.45 -0.12 -0.36
N VAL A 14 -19.34 1.20 -0.62
CA VAL A 14 -19.62 1.77 -1.94
C VAL A 14 -18.63 1.33 -3.01
N LEU A 15 -17.34 1.19 -2.66
CA LEU A 15 -16.33 0.68 -3.59
C LEU A 15 -16.54 -0.81 -3.90
N HIS A 16 -16.98 -1.60 -2.92
CA HIS A 16 -17.37 -3.01 -3.11
C HIS A 16 -18.72 -3.18 -3.81
N GLY A 17 -19.49 -2.10 -4.01
CA GLY A 17 -20.83 -2.17 -4.61
C GLY A 17 -21.91 -2.68 -3.66
N THR A 18 -21.61 -2.78 -2.36
CA THR A 18 -22.54 -3.21 -1.31
C THR A 18 -23.26 -2.00 -0.70
N ASN A 19 -24.52 -2.17 -0.27
CA ASN A 19 -25.31 -1.15 0.43
C ASN A 19 -25.42 0.21 -0.31
N ILE A 20 -25.45 0.19 -1.65
CA ILE A 20 -25.51 1.41 -2.48
C ILE A 20 -26.92 1.91 -2.78
N GLU A 21 -27.97 1.16 -2.40
CA GLU A 21 -29.37 1.42 -2.73
C GLU A 21 -29.87 2.78 -2.20
N GLU A 22 -29.35 3.22 -1.05
CA GLU A 22 -29.69 4.50 -0.43
C GLU A 22 -28.98 5.71 -1.06
N ILE A 23 -28.08 5.49 -2.03
CA ILE A 23 -27.27 6.55 -2.63
C ILE A 23 -27.87 7.00 -3.95
N SER A 24 -28.43 8.22 -3.96
CA SER A 24 -29.09 8.80 -5.14
C SER A 24 -28.19 8.93 -6.37
N ASN A 25 -26.87 9.08 -6.17
CA ASN A 25 -25.89 9.11 -7.27
C ASN A 25 -24.58 8.46 -6.83
N VAL A 26 -24.49 7.14 -7.06
CA VAL A 26 -23.32 6.33 -6.71
C VAL A 26 -22.05 6.81 -7.41
N GLU A 27 -22.14 7.22 -8.68
CA GLU A 27 -20.97 7.65 -9.44
C GLU A 27 -20.39 8.97 -8.92
N ALA A 28 -21.25 9.96 -8.66
CA ALA A 28 -20.82 11.21 -8.03
C ALA A 28 -20.20 10.97 -6.65
N TYR A 29 -20.73 9.99 -5.89
CA TYR A 29 -20.15 9.61 -4.62
C TYR A 29 -18.78 8.93 -4.80
N ARG A 30 -18.63 8.01 -5.76
CA ARG A 30 -17.34 7.39 -6.11
C ARG A 30 -16.29 8.43 -6.48
N GLN A 31 -16.65 9.45 -7.25
CA GLN A 31 -15.73 10.56 -7.56
C GLN A 31 -15.31 11.33 -6.31
N LYS A 32 -16.24 11.59 -5.38
CA LYS A 32 -15.91 12.18 -4.07
C LYS A 32 -14.95 11.30 -3.27
N ILE A 33 -15.17 9.98 -3.25
CA ILE A 33 -14.25 9.02 -2.59
C ILE A 33 -12.86 9.16 -3.19
N ARG A 34 -12.72 9.11 -4.53
CA ARG A 34 -11.41 9.21 -5.21
C ARG A 34 -10.65 10.47 -4.81
N THR A 35 -11.31 11.62 -4.82
CA THR A 35 -10.69 12.90 -4.42
C THR A 35 -10.23 12.89 -2.97
N ARG A 36 -11.06 12.38 -2.05
CA ARG A 36 -10.72 12.29 -0.62
C ARG A 36 -9.57 11.32 -0.37
N VAL A 37 -9.62 10.15 -0.98
CA VAL A 37 -8.60 9.11 -0.81
C VAL A 37 -7.25 9.60 -1.34
N ARG A 38 -7.20 10.28 -2.49
CA ARG A 38 -5.96 10.93 -2.97
C ARG A 38 -5.34 11.87 -1.94
N LYS A 39 -6.17 12.71 -1.30
CA LYS A 39 -5.69 13.60 -0.24
C LYS A 39 -5.17 12.80 0.97
N ARG A 40 -5.86 11.74 1.37
CA ARG A 40 -5.43 10.87 2.49
C ARG A 40 -4.13 10.12 2.17
N ILE A 41 -3.92 9.67 0.93
CA ILE A 41 -2.67 9.05 0.48
C ILE A 41 -1.51 10.04 0.61
N LYS A 42 -1.68 11.28 0.13
CA LYS A 42 -0.64 12.31 0.27
C LYS A 42 -0.30 12.61 1.74
N ASN A 43 -1.31 12.63 2.61
CA ASN A 43 -1.09 12.78 4.04
C ASN A 43 -0.33 11.57 4.60
N LEU A 44 -0.70 10.35 4.21
CA LEU A 44 -0.02 9.12 4.64
C LEU A 44 1.46 9.10 4.24
N GLU A 45 1.83 9.60 3.06
CA GLU A 45 3.25 9.75 2.66
C GLU A 45 4.03 10.67 3.63
N THR A 46 3.39 11.76 4.05
CA THR A 46 3.97 12.69 5.03
C THR A 46 4.08 12.03 6.40
N ASP A 47 3.02 11.35 6.84
CA ASP A 47 2.96 10.66 8.13
C ASP A 47 4.02 9.54 8.20
N ILE A 48 4.18 8.74 7.13
CA ILE A 48 5.22 7.70 7.06
C ILE A 48 6.61 8.32 7.17
N THR A 49 6.87 9.46 6.51
CA THR A 49 8.17 10.15 6.65
C THR A 49 8.45 10.55 8.10
N ILE A 50 7.45 11.11 8.79
CA ILE A 50 7.58 11.49 10.20
C ILE A 50 7.81 10.26 11.09
N LEU A 51 7.06 9.17 10.84
CA LEU A 51 7.24 7.92 11.58
C LEU A 51 8.62 7.32 11.34
N ASP A 52 9.15 7.38 10.12
CA ASP A 52 10.49 6.87 9.81
C ASP A 52 11.59 7.60 10.62
N GLU A 53 11.40 8.90 10.84
CA GLU A 53 12.33 9.74 11.61
C GLU A 53 12.20 9.58 13.13
N LYS A 54 11.00 9.28 13.64
CA LYS A 54 10.68 9.36 15.08
C LYS A 54 10.36 8.02 15.72
N GLU A 55 9.68 7.14 14.99
CA GLU A 55 9.04 5.92 15.48
C GLU A 55 9.16 4.80 14.42
N ARG A 56 10.41 4.44 14.09
CA ARG A 56 10.73 3.58 12.93
C ARG A 56 9.98 2.24 12.92
N GLU A 57 9.77 1.61 14.07
CA GLU A 57 9.01 0.35 14.18
C GLU A 57 7.58 0.50 13.65
N LEU A 58 6.90 1.62 13.97
CA LEU A 58 5.57 1.91 13.46
C LEU A 58 5.57 2.18 11.95
N ALA A 59 6.64 2.79 11.43
CA ALA A 59 6.80 2.98 9.99
C ALA A 59 6.95 1.63 9.26
N GLU A 60 7.74 0.71 9.81
CA GLU A 60 7.94 -0.64 9.28
C GLU A 60 6.64 -1.45 9.32
N ASP A 61 5.89 -1.40 10.42
CA ASP A 61 4.55 -2.01 10.52
C ASP A 61 3.56 -1.45 9.49
N ALA A 62 3.54 -0.13 9.30
CA ALA A 62 2.69 0.52 8.31
C ALA A 62 3.05 0.10 6.87
N ARG A 63 4.34 0.04 6.54
CA ARG A 63 4.83 -0.45 5.23
C ARG A 63 4.43 -1.90 5.03
N ARG A 64 4.60 -2.76 6.04
CA ARG A 64 4.22 -4.18 5.98
C ARG A 64 2.71 -4.37 5.78
N ALA A 65 1.89 -3.56 6.44
CA ALA A 65 0.44 -3.60 6.26
C ALA A 65 0.02 -3.16 4.84
N ALA A 66 0.72 -2.20 4.23
CA ALA A 66 0.37 -1.63 2.93
C ALA A 66 0.95 -2.40 1.73
N CYS A 67 2.21 -2.80 1.81
CA CYS A 67 2.93 -3.50 0.74
C CYS A 67 2.81 -5.03 0.84
N GLY A 68 2.15 -5.52 1.90
CA GLY A 68 2.22 -6.92 2.28
C GLY A 68 3.53 -7.23 3.02
N PRO A 69 3.74 -8.48 3.43
CA PRO A 69 4.99 -8.86 4.05
C PRO A 69 6.14 -8.46 3.10
N GLU A 70 7.30 -8.11 3.65
CA GLU A 70 8.52 -7.76 2.93
C GLU A 70 9.22 -8.89 2.11
N PRO A 71 8.67 -10.12 1.85
CA PRO A 71 9.37 -11.08 1.01
C PRO A 71 9.63 -10.60 -0.39
N MET A 72 8.82 -9.74 -1.02
CA MET A 72 8.99 -9.52 -2.46
C MET A 72 10.33 -8.85 -2.79
N LEU A 73 10.79 -7.90 -1.97
CA LEU A 73 12.08 -7.22 -2.15
C LEU A 73 13.26 -8.11 -1.77
N GLU A 74 13.13 -8.90 -0.71
CA GLU A 74 14.19 -9.80 -0.25
C GLU A 74 14.29 -11.06 -1.12
N GLN A 75 13.15 -11.57 -1.61
CA GLN A 75 13.05 -12.60 -2.65
C GLN A 75 13.65 -12.09 -3.96
N LEU A 76 13.31 -10.86 -4.39
CA LEU A 76 13.94 -10.26 -5.59
C LEU A 76 15.45 -10.11 -5.41
N ARG A 77 15.94 -9.74 -4.23
CA ARG A 77 17.38 -9.67 -3.95
C ARG A 77 18.04 -11.05 -4.00
N GLU A 78 17.37 -12.08 -3.48
CA GLU A 78 17.87 -13.45 -3.51
C GLU A 78 17.87 -14.01 -4.94
N GLU A 79 16.81 -13.80 -5.71
CA GLU A 79 16.73 -14.16 -7.12
C GLU A 79 17.83 -13.44 -7.93
N ILE A 80 18.05 -12.13 -7.71
CA ILE A 80 19.14 -11.41 -8.35
C ILE A 80 20.51 -11.99 -7.96
N ARG A 81 20.69 -12.42 -6.71
CA ARG A 81 21.94 -13.04 -6.26
C ARG A 81 22.15 -14.40 -6.93
N GLN A 82 21.12 -15.24 -6.99
CA GLN A 82 21.18 -16.55 -7.67
C GLN A 82 21.47 -16.41 -9.15
N LEU A 83 20.73 -15.56 -9.86
CA LEU A 83 20.93 -15.30 -11.29
C LEU A 83 22.34 -14.78 -11.59
N ARG A 84 22.91 -13.94 -10.71
CA ARG A 84 24.31 -13.51 -10.84
C ARG A 84 25.31 -14.65 -10.64
N SER A 85 25.05 -15.55 -9.69
CA SER A 85 25.89 -16.72 -9.47
C SER A 85 25.85 -17.65 -10.68
N GLU A 86 24.66 -17.96 -11.19
CA GLU A 86 24.47 -18.80 -12.37
C GLU A 86 25.14 -18.20 -13.61
N LEU A 87 25.00 -16.89 -13.82
CA LEU A 87 25.67 -16.19 -14.92
C LEU A 87 27.19 -16.28 -14.82
N ILE A 88 27.75 -16.16 -13.61
CA ILE A 88 29.20 -16.31 -13.38
C ILE A 88 29.64 -17.75 -13.67
N ASP A 89 28.87 -18.74 -13.25
CA ASP A 89 29.18 -20.16 -13.48
C ASP A 89 29.10 -20.53 -14.97
N GLU A 90 28.15 -19.97 -15.72
CA GLU A 90 27.98 -20.22 -17.16
C GLU A 90 28.96 -19.44 -18.05
N THR A 91 29.32 -18.21 -17.68
CA THR A 91 30.10 -17.30 -18.55
C THR A 91 31.54 -17.07 -18.12
N GLY A 92 31.90 -17.40 -16.88
CA GLY A 92 33.26 -17.27 -16.33
C GLY A 92 33.80 -15.82 -16.30
N LYS A 93 32.95 -14.79 -16.40
CA LYS A 93 33.37 -13.38 -16.42
C LYS A 93 32.60 -12.52 -15.41
N VAL A 94 33.37 -11.63 -14.78
CA VAL A 94 32.96 -10.57 -13.85
C VAL A 94 32.31 -9.42 -14.60
#